data_AF-A0A166FEQ5-F1
#
_entry.id   AF-A0A166FEQ5-F1
#
_cell.length_a   1.000
_cell.length_b   1.000
_cell.length_c   1.000
_cell.angle_alpha   90.00
_cell.angle_beta   90.00
_cell.angle_gamma   90.00
#
_symmetry.space_group_name_H-M   'P 1'
#
loop_
_entity.id
_entity.type
_entity.pdbx_description
1 polymer ?
#
loop_
_entity_poly.entity_id
_entity_poly.type
_entity_poly.pdbx_seq_one_letter_code
_entity_poly.pdbx_strand_id
1 'polypeptide(L)'
;MAKKQSVIVNILKSLLIIILFVGFFEAGLLGSYTIVTSEAPDVKGLIDSQIDSIMSLVNSNQVNNLLIKDPTIIQVTNKMDVADALKEQANVDGVSVDQMNVSTYQNLEGSNIEVNIEALGYSSVNVSSGQIVLSQTPDYQVVAKAKAKADGHGVEIDTSTIKITSVLKLYSTNKNASKIQIG
;
A
#
# COMPACT_ATOMS: atom_id res chain seq x y z
N MET A 1 44.82 -29.69 -23.56
CA MET A 1 45.06 -28.53 -22.65
C MET A 1 44.33 -27.26 -23.11
N ALA A 2 44.32 -26.90 -24.40
CA ALA A 2 43.73 -25.67 -24.93
C ALA A 2 42.21 -25.47 -24.66
N LYS A 3 41.39 -26.53 -24.70
CA LYS A 3 39.93 -26.43 -24.51
C LYS A 3 39.53 -26.00 -23.09
N LYS A 4 40.28 -26.42 -22.07
CA LYS A 4 40.04 -26.04 -20.66
C LYS A 4 40.40 -24.57 -20.42
N GLN A 5 41.45 -24.08 -21.07
CA GLN A 5 41.88 -22.69 -20.98
C GLN A 5 40.90 -21.74 -21.67
N SER A 6 40.32 -22.13 -22.82
CA SER A 6 39.27 -21.35 -23.51
C SER A 6 37.99 -21.22 -22.68
N VAL A 7 37.56 -22.28 -21.99
CA VAL A 7 36.36 -22.24 -21.13
C VAL A 7 36.59 -21.34 -19.92
N ILE A 8 37.76 -21.39 -19.29
CA ILE A 8 38.10 -20.52 -18.14
C ILE A 8 38.11 -19.04 -18.57
N VAL A 9 38.67 -18.72 -19.74
CA VAL A 9 38.67 -17.35 -20.28
C VAL A 9 37.25 -16.85 -20.55
N ASN A 10 36.36 -17.71 -21.06
CA ASN A 10 34.97 -17.34 -21.31
C ASN A 10 34.17 -17.13 -20.01
N ILE A 11 34.38 -17.98 -18.99
CA ILE A 11 33.79 -17.80 -17.66
C ILE A 11 34.27 -16.50 -17.02
N LEU A 12 35.57 -16.19 -17.13
CA LEU A 12 36.15 -14.97 -16.59
C LEU A 12 35.59 -13.73 -17.27
N LYS A 13 35.41 -13.77 -18.60
CA LYS A 13 34.77 -12.69 -19.37
C LYS A 13 33.31 -12.49 -18.94
N SER A 14 32.53 -13.57 -18.78
CA SER A 14 31.15 -13.49 -18.30
C SER A 14 31.07 -12.93 -16.88
N LEU A 15 31.95 -13.35 -15.97
CA LEU A 15 32.01 -12.84 -14.61
C LEU A 15 32.35 -11.33 -14.59
N LEU A 16 33.31 -10.90 -15.41
CA LEU A 16 33.69 -9.50 -15.54
C LEU A 16 32.50 -8.64 -16.02
N ILE A 17 31.73 -9.15 -16.99
CA ILE A 17 30.53 -8.47 -17.50
C ILE A 17 29.46 -8.36 -16.40
N ILE A 18 29.26 -9.40 -15.59
CA ILE A 18 28.30 -9.36 -14.48
C ILE A 18 28.71 -8.32 -13.43
N ILE A 19 29.99 -8.28 -13.04
CA ILE A 19 30.50 -7.29 -12.07
C ILE A 19 30.35 -5.87 -12.62
N LEU A 20 30.65 -5.67 -13.91
CA LEU A 20 30.48 -4.40 -14.58
C LEU A 20 29.00 -3.97 -14.60
N PHE A 21 28.09 -4.91 -14.91
CA PHE A 21 26.66 -4.66 -14.93
C PHE A 21 26.13 -4.27 -13.56
N VAL A 22 26.52 -4.97 -12.49
CA VAL A 22 26.15 -4.62 -11.11
C VAL A 22 26.67 -3.23 -10.76
N GLY A 23 27.93 -2.91 -11.07
CA GLY A 23 28.48 -1.58 -10.82
C GLY A 23 27.75 -0.44 -11.52
N PHE A 24 27.41 -0.61 -12.81
CA PHE A 24 26.62 0.38 -13.56
C PHE A 24 25.16 0.45 -13.10
N PHE A 25 24.58 -0.68 -12.69
CA PHE A 25 23.22 -0.74 -12.17
C PHE A 25 23.08 0.06 -10.88
N GLU A 26 24.02 -0.11 -9.93
CA GLU A 26 24.05 0.67 -8.68
C GLU A 26 24.23 2.17 -8.94
N ALA A 27 25.19 2.53 -9.79
CA ALA A 27 25.42 3.93 -10.15
C ALA A 27 24.19 4.56 -10.86
N GLY A 28 23.49 3.79 -11.68
CA GLY A 28 22.26 4.21 -12.36
C GLY A 28 21.11 4.44 -11.39
N LEU A 29 20.91 3.54 -10.42
CA LEU A 29 19.90 3.70 -9.37
C LEU A 29 20.17 4.95 -8.52
N LEU A 30 21.41 5.13 -8.07
CA LEU A 30 21.83 6.30 -7.29
C LEU A 30 21.66 7.62 -8.08
N GLY A 31 22.03 7.61 -9.37
CA GLY A 31 21.84 8.75 -10.27
C GLY A 31 20.37 9.10 -10.47
N SER A 32 19.51 8.10 -10.68
CA SER A 32 18.06 8.30 -10.85
C SER A 32 17.41 8.90 -9.58
N TYR A 33 17.81 8.44 -8.40
CA TYR A 33 17.29 8.95 -7.13
C TYR A 33 17.70 10.42 -6.90
N THR A 34 18.95 10.78 -7.23
CA THR A 34 19.45 12.15 -7.10
C THR A 34 18.73 13.12 -8.06
N ILE A 35 18.49 12.70 -9.31
CA ILE A 35 17.80 13.52 -10.31
C ILE A 35 16.34 13.79 -9.91
N VAL A 36 15.66 12.81 -9.31
CA VAL A 36 14.24 12.92 -8.95
C VAL A 36 14.05 13.68 -7.63
N THR A 37 14.96 13.54 -6.66
CA THR A 37 14.77 14.08 -5.30
C THR A 37 15.49 15.42 -5.05
N SER A 38 16.46 15.80 -5.88
CA SER A 38 17.34 16.98 -5.67
C SER A 38 18.10 16.98 -4.33
N GLU A 39 18.14 15.85 -3.63
CA GLU A 39 18.85 15.66 -2.36
C GLU A 39 20.02 14.69 -2.57
N ALA A 40 21.01 14.73 -1.66
CA ALA A 40 22.14 13.80 -1.71
C ALA A 40 21.63 12.36 -1.50
N PRO A 41 22.06 11.38 -2.33
CA PRO A 41 21.52 10.03 -2.27
C PRO A 41 21.83 9.35 -0.93
N ASP A 42 20.80 8.81 -0.27
CA ASP A 42 20.96 7.95 0.91
C ASP A 42 21.41 6.55 0.47
N VAL A 43 22.73 6.43 0.29
CA VAL A 43 23.38 5.21 -0.16
C VAL A 43 23.13 4.06 0.82
N LYS A 44 23.01 4.34 2.12
CA LYS A 44 22.82 3.32 3.14
C LYS A 44 21.42 2.72 3.08
N GLY A 45 20.38 3.55 2.99
CA GLY A 45 18.99 3.09 2.86
C GLY A 45 18.74 2.24 1.59
N LEU A 46 19.43 2.56 0.49
CA LEU A 46 19.33 1.82 -0.76
C LEU A 46 20.03 0.45 -0.69
N ILE A 47 21.21 0.38 -0.08
CA ILE A 47 21.91 -0.89 0.15
C ILE A 47 21.10 -1.80 1.08
N ASP A 48 20.56 -1.25 2.17
CA ASP A 48 19.75 -2.02 3.13
C ASP A 48 18.50 -2.62 2.43
N SER A 49 17.83 -1.84 1.58
CA SER A 49 16.66 -2.30 0.80
C SER A 49 16.98 -3.42 -0.21
N GLN A 50 18.19 -3.40 -0.78
CA GLN A 50 18.65 -4.42 -1.71
C GLN A 50 19.08 -5.71 -0.99
N ILE A 51 19.73 -5.59 0.18
CA ILE A 51 20.07 -6.75 1.02
C ILE A 51 18.80 -7.48 1.46
N ASP A 52 17.77 -6.75 1.87
CA ASP A 52 16.47 -7.34 2.24
C ASP A 52 15.82 -8.09 1.06
N SER A 53 15.93 -7.53 -0.15
CA SER A 53 15.41 -8.15 -1.38
C SER A 53 16.15 -9.43 -1.75
N ILE A 54 17.48 -9.46 -1.59
CA ILE A 54 18.32 -10.63 -1.88
C ILE A 54 18.15 -11.72 -0.81
N MET A 55 18.09 -11.34 0.47
CA MET A 55 17.87 -12.26 1.58
C MET A 55 16.50 -12.95 1.48
N SER A 56 15.49 -12.25 0.97
CA SER A 56 14.17 -12.83 0.65
C SER A 56 14.25 -13.94 -0.40
N LEU A 57 15.13 -13.81 -1.41
CA LEU A 57 15.32 -14.78 -2.49
C LEU A 57 16.22 -15.96 -2.13
N VAL A 58 17.22 -15.76 -1.27
CA VAL A 58 18.24 -16.77 -0.93
C VAL A 58 17.78 -17.73 0.17
N ASN A 59 16.80 -17.35 1.00
CA ASN A 59 16.18 -18.23 1.99
C ASN A 59 15.19 -19.25 1.38
N SER A 60 15.48 -19.71 0.16
CA SER A 60 14.59 -20.52 -0.69
C SER A 60 14.38 -21.98 -0.24
N ASN A 61 14.87 -22.37 0.94
CA ASN A 61 14.45 -23.60 1.62
C ASN A 61 13.20 -23.39 2.51
N GLN A 62 12.65 -22.17 2.58
CA GLN A 62 11.37 -21.83 3.23
C GLN A 62 10.28 -21.34 2.25
N VAL A 63 10.42 -21.59 0.94
CA VAL A 63 9.50 -21.06 -0.10
C VAL A 63 8.05 -21.52 0.08
N ASN A 64 7.81 -22.61 0.81
CA ASN A 64 6.44 -23.04 1.16
C ASN A 64 5.75 -22.16 2.21
N ASN A 65 6.46 -21.21 2.86
CA ASN A 65 5.87 -20.26 3.81
C ASN A 65 5.85 -18.81 3.29
N LEU A 66 6.29 -18.56 2.05
CA LEU A 66 5.89 -17.36 1.30
C LEU A 66 4.57 -17.61 0.57
N LEU A 67 3.64 -18.34 1.19
CA LEU A 67 2.24 -18.12 0.88
C LEU A 67 1.99 -16.66 1.22
N ILE A 68 1.92 -15.82 0.20
CA ILE A 68 1.13 -14.58 0.26
C ILE A 68 -0.27 -15.09 0.58
N LYS A 69 -0.57 -15.23 1.87
CA LYS A 69 -1.89 -15.62 2.34
C LYS A 69 -2.76 -14.43 2.02
N ASP A 70 -3.73 -14.60 1.13
CA ASP A 70 -4.68 -13.53 0.85
C ASP A 70 -5.32 -13.07 2.16
N PRO A 71 -5.41 -11.76 2.39
CA PRO A 71 -5.98 -11.26 3.62
C PRO A 71 -7.43 -11.74 3.72
N THR A 72 -7.79 -12.28 4.88
CA THR A 72 -9.14 -12.77 5.12
C THR A 72 -10.03 -11.58 5.45
N ILE A 73 -11.12 -11.41 4.70
CA ILE A 73 -12.14 -10.41 4.99
C ILE A 73 -12.90 -10.85 6.24
N ILE A 74 -13.05 -9.94 7.19
CA ILE A 74 -13.69 -10.19 8.48
C ILE A 74 -14.95 -9.35 8.63
N GLN A 75 -15.98 -9.93 9.26
CA GLN A 75 -17.19 -9.19 9.59
C GLN A 75 -16.96 -8.38 10.87
N VAL A 76 -17.24 -7.09 10.78
CA VAL A 76 -17.05 -6.13 11.88
C VAL A 76 -18.39 -5.76 12.46
N THR A 77 -18.49 -5.82 13.79
CA THR A 77 -19.74 -5.58 14.51
C THR A 77 -19.99 -4.09 14.76
N ASN A 78 -18.93 -3.27 14.85
CA ASN A 78 -18.99 -1.85 15.18
C ASN A 78 -18.58 -0.91 14.03
N LYS A 79 -19.00 -1.20 12.78
CA LYS A 79 -18.59 -0.41 11.59
C LYS A 79 -18.94 1.09 11.67
N MET A 80 -20.01 1.46 12.37
CA MET A 80 -20.42 2.87 12.52
C MET A 80 -19.39 3.65 13.34
N ASP A 81 -19.00 3.11 14.51
CA ASP A 81 -18.01 3.75 15.38
C ASP A 81 -16.65 3.86 14.69
N VAL A 82 -16.29 2.85 13.90
CA VAL A 82 -15.10 2.85 13.07
C VAL A 82 -15.18 3.93 11.99
N ALA A 83 -16.32 4.09 11.32
CA ALA A 83 -16.51 5.12 10.31
C ALA A 83 -16.39 6.53 10.90
N ASP A 84 -16.94 6.77 12.10
CA ASP A 84 -16.82 8.04 12.79
C ASP A 84 -15.38 8.36 13.21
N ALA A 85 -14.66 7.36 13.73
CA ALA A 85 -13.25 7.52 14.06
C ALA A 85 -12.38 7.77 12.82
N LEU A 86 -12.66 7.08 11.71
CA LEU A 86 -11.97 7.31 10.44
C LEU A 86 -12.27 8.69 9.87
N LYS A 87 -13.51 9.16 9.94
CA LYS A 87 -13.92 10.50 9.51
C LYS A 87 -13.11 11.58 10.22
N GLU A 88 -13.03 11.49 11.55
CA GLU A 88 -12.28 12.45 12.38
C GLU A 88 -10.77 12.39 12.09
N GLN A 89 -10.18 11.20 12.06
CA GLN A 89 -8.73 11.06 11.86
C GLN A 89 -8.27 11.35 10.42
N ALA A 90 -9.08 11.02 9.41
CA ALA A 90 -8.75 11.25 8.01
C ALA A 90 -9.15 12.66 7.52
N ASN A 91 -9.83 13.45 8.36
CA ASN A 91 -10.32 14.80 8.07
C ASN A 91 -11.17 14.84 6.77
N VAL A 92 -12.13 13.92 6.68
CA VAL A 92 -13.13 13.83 5.60
C VAL A 92 -14.52 14.15 6.16
N ASP A 93 -15.48 14.49 5.30
CA ASP A 93 -16.84 14.88 5.74
C ASP A 93 -17.68 13.68 6.19
N GLY A 94 -17.40 12.52 5.60
CA GLY A 94 -18.04 11.26 5.93
C GLY A 94 -17.26 10.08 5.38
N VAL A 95 -17.53 8.90 5.94
CA VAL A 95 -16.98 7.62 5.52
C VAL A 95 -18.14 6.66 5.26
N SER A 96 -18.10 5.95 4.13
CA SER A 96 -19.12 4.98 3.74
C SER A 96 -18.95 3.68 4.52
N VAL A 97 -19.93 3.35 5.35
CA VAL A 97 -20.00 2.08 6.10
C VAL A 97 -20.21 0.88 5.17
N ASP A 98 -20.99 1.07 4.11
CA ASP A 98 -21.29 0.02 3.13
C ASP A 98 -20.05 -0.33 2.28
N GLN A 99 -19.22 0.68 2.00
CA GLN A 99 -17.98 0.54 1.23
C GLN A 99 -16.75 0.43 2.15
N MET A 100 -16.95 -0.07 3.38
CA MET A 100 -15.89 -0.38 4.32
C MET A 100 -15.56 -1.88 4.26
N ASN A 101 -14.31 -2.18 3.89
CA ASN A 101 -13.73 -3.50 3.94
C ASN A 101 -12.72 -3.61 5.06
N VAL A 102 -12.76 -4.70 5.82
CA VAL A 102 -11.81 -4.98 6.88
C VAL A 102 -11.22 -6.35 6.67
N SER A 103 -9.90 -6.44 6.73
CA SER A 103 -9.18 -7.67 6.43
C SER A 103 -8.01 -7.89 7.37
N THR A 104 -7.59 -9.13 7.54
CA THR A 104 -6.41 -9.48 8.34
C THR A 104 -5.62 -10.63 7.73
N TYR A 105 -4.31 -10.59 7.92
CA TYR A 105 -3.41 -11.69 7.58
C TYR A 105 -3.27 -12.69 8.74
N GLN A 106 -3.71 -12.30 9.95
CA GLN A 106 -3.58 -13.11 11.16
C GLN A 106 -4.73 -14.12 11.26
N ASN A 107 -4.51 -15.20 12.02
CA ASN A 107 -5.57 -16.13 12.35
C ASN A 107 -6.49 -15.49 13.40
N LEU A 108 -7.79 -15.80 13.33
CA LEU A 108 -8.81 -15.25 14.23
C LEU A 108 -8.75 -15.82 15.66
N GLU A 109 -7.84 -16.77 15.93
CA GLU A 109 -7.73 -17.49 17.21
C GLU A 109 -6.92 -16.72 18.29
N GLY A 110 -7.03 -15.39 18.31
CA GLY A 110 -6.28 -14.53 19.24
C GLY A 110 -7.13 -13.39 19.80
N SER A 111 -6.82 -12.94 21.02
CA SER A 111 -7.56 -11.88 21.70
C SER A 111 -7.27 -10.47 21.18
N ASN A 112 -6.25 -10.29 20.34
CA ASN A 112 -5.86 -9.01 19.74
C ASN A 112 -5.31 -9.25 18.33
N ILE A 113 -6.09 -8.89 17.32
CA ILE A 113 -5.81 -9.12 15.91
C ILE A 113 -5.53 -7.77 15.27
N GLU A 114 -4.44 -7.63 14.51
CA GLU A 114 -4.23 -6.45 13.68
C GLU A 114 -5.06 -6.59 12.41
N VAL A 115 -5.83 -5.55 12.10
CA VAL A 115 -6.72 -5.50 10.96
C VAL A 115 -6.35 -4.31 10.08
N ASN A 116 -6.49 -4.49 8.77
CA ASN A 116 -6.43 -3.44 7.77
C ASN A 116 -7.87 -3.01 7.45
N ILE A 117 -8.10 -1.71 7.43
CA ILE A 117 -9.40 -1.11 7.16
C ILE A 117 -9.25 -0.27 5.89
N GLU A 118 -10.11 -0.53 4.92
CA GLU A 118 -10.22 0.25 3.69
C GLU A 118 -11.66 0.79 3.61
N ALA A 119 -11.80 2.10 3.48
CA ALA A 119 -13.11 2.73 3.39
C ALA A 119 -13.10 3.89 2.39
N LEU A 120 -14.26 4.19 1.83
CA LEU A 120 -14.43 5.34 0.93
C LEU A 120 -14.95 6.55 1.71
N GLY A 121 -14.33 7.71 1.48
CA GLY A 121 -14.64 8.97 2.14
C GLY A 121 -15.16 10.04 1.17
N TYR A 122 -15.97 10.95 1.69
CA TYR A 122 -16.58 12.05 0.94
C TYR A 122 -15.88 13.38 1.26
N SER A 123 -15.72 14.25 0.25
CA SER A 123 -15.27 15.62 0.47
C SER A 123 -16.32 16.43 1.22
N SER A 124 -15.86 17.46 1.92
CA SER A 124 -16.74 18.45 2.53
C SER A 124 -17.63 19.15 1.51
N VAL A 125 -18.83 19.51 1.97
CA VAL A 125 -19.81 20.28 1.21
C VAL A 125 -19.19 21.60 0.76
N ASN A 126 -19.06 21.79 -0.55
CA ASN A 126 -18.68 23.08 -1.11
C ASN A 126 -19.91 23.99 -1.14
N VAL A 127 -19.97 24.96 -0.22
CA VAL A 127 -21.02 25.98 -0.20
C VAL A 127 -20.63 27.10 -1.18
N SER A 128 -20.95 26.90 -2.46
CA SER A 128 -20.89 27.96 -3.46
C SER A 128 -22.29 28.49 -3.70
N SER A 129 -22.53 29.77 -3.39
CA SER A 129 -23.69 30.52 -3.89
C SER A 129 -25.07 30.05 -3.40
N GLY A 130 -25.20 29.63 -2.13
CA GLY A 130 -26.50 29.36 -1.50
C GLY A 130 -27.13 28.00 -1.80
N GLN A 131 -26.46 27.14 -2.57
CA GLN A 131 -26.86 25.75 -2.79
C GLN A 131 -25.97 24.80 -1.98
N ILE A 132 -26.58 23.95 -1.16
CA ILE A 132 -25.90 22.83 -0.51
C ILE A 132 -25.84 21.68 -1.52
N VAL A 133 -24.64 21.35 -2.00
CA VAL A 133 -24.40 20.19 -2.86
C VAL A 133 -23.82 19.07 -2.02
N LEU A 134 -24.63 18.05 -1.74
CA LEU A 134 -24.18 16.82 -1.09
C LEU A 134 -23.49 15.94 -2.14
N SER A 135 -22.22 15.62 -1.93
CA SER A 135 -21.50 14.69 -2.80
C SER A 135 -21.96 13.26 -2.51
N GLN A 136 -22.62 12.61 -3.48
CA GLN A 136 -22.95 11.18 -3.40
C GLN A 136 -21.82 10.29 -3.91
N THR A 137 -20.77 10.89 -4.49
CA THR A 137 -19.61 10.19 -5.03
C THR A 137 -18.44 10.31 -4.06
N PRO A 138 -17.86 9.18 -3.60
CA PRO A 138 -16.67 9.25 -2.77
C PRO A 138 -15.50 9.87 -3.53
N ASP A 139 -14.79 10.76 -2.86
CA ASP A 139 -13.64 11.48 -3.41
C ASP A 139 -12.33 11.01 -2.80
N TYR A 140 -12.40 10.19 -1.75
CA TYR A 140 -11.24 9.70 -1.02
C TYR A 140 -11.33 8.20 -0.77
N GLN A 141 -10.18 7.53 -0.77
CA GLN A 141 -9.99 6.21 -0.20
C GLN A 141 -9.11 6.35 1.03
N VAL A 142 -9.63 5.89 2.17
CA VAL A 142 -8.95 5.91 3.46
C VAL A 142 -8.48 4.49 3.76
N VAL A 143 -7.18 4.33 4.01
CA VAL A 143 -6.58 3.07 4.44
C VAL A 143 -6.01 3.25 5.84
N ALA A 144 -6.38 2.36 6.75
CA ALA A 144 -5.97 2.42 8.15
C ALA A 144 -5.63 1.03 8.69
N LYS A 145 -4.94 1.01 9.83
CA LYS A 145 -4.70 -0.18 10.64
C LYS A 145 -5.29 0.01 12.02
N ALA A 146 -5.79 -1.07 12.62
CA ALA A 146 -6.27 -1.05 13.99
C ALA A 146 -6.09 -2.41 14.66
N LYS A 147 -6.23 -2.43 15.99
CA LYS A 147 -6.39 -3.67 16.75
C LYS A 147 -7.87 -3.99 16.87
N ALA A 148 -8.18 -5.27 16.85
CA ALA A 148 -9.55 -5.76 16.98
C ALA A 148 -9.60 -7.00 17.86
N LYS A 149 -10.76 -7.25 18.46
CA LYS A 149 -11.05 -8.41 19.31
C LYS A 149 -12.15 -9.22 18.68
N ALA A 150 -11.99 -10.53 18.65
CA ALA A 150 -13.09 -11.42 18.31
C ALA A 150 -14.07 -11.44 19.48
N ASP A 151 -15.27 -10.89 19.27
CA ASP A 151 -16.42 -11.21 20.10
C ASP A 151 -17.08 -12.47 19.48
N GLY A 152 -17.74 -13.33 20.24
CA GLY A 152 -18.29 -14.59 19.69
C GLY A 152 -19.30 -14.44 18.52
N HIS A 153 -19.62 -13.22 18.11
CA HIS A 153 -20.57 -12.84 17.05
C HIS A 153 -19.89 -12.11 15.87
N GLY A 154 -18.60 -11.78 15.97
CA GLY A 154 -17.83 -11.09 14.94
C GLY A 154 -16.54 -10.45 15.46
N VAL A 155 -16.03 -9.45 14.76
CA VAL A 155 -14.81 -8.74 15.17
C VAL A 155 -15.14 -7.30 15.54
N GLU A 156 -14.84 -6.91 16.77
CA GLU A 156 -14.99 -5.55 17.27
C GLU A 156 -13.64 -4.82 17.14
N ILE A 157 -13.62 -3.69 16.44
CA ILE A 157 -12.42 -2.88 16.25
C ILE A 157 -12.27 -1.89 17.40
N ASP A 158 -11.09 -1.81 18.00
CA ASP A 158 -10.75 -0.79 18.98
C ASP A 158 -10.43 0.54 18.26
N THR A 159 -11.41 1.44 18.24
CA THR A 159 -11.34 2.73 17.55
C THR A 159 -10.21 3.62 18.05
N SER A 160 -9.78 3.47 19.31
CA SER A 160 -8.66 4.22 19.89
C SER A 160 -7.30 3.83 19.29
N THR A 161 -7.22 2.66 18.66
CA THR A 161 -6.00 2.13 18.05
C THR A 161 -5.91 2.35 16.55
N ILE A 162 -6.94 2.98 15.94
CA ILE A 162 -6.95 3.30 14.52
C ILE A 162 -5.79 4.22 14.20
N LYS A 163 -5.02 3.84 13.18
CA LYS A 163 -3.93 4.60 12.60
C LYS A 163 -4.11 4.70 11.10
N ILE A 164 -4.40 5.90 10.62
CA ILE A 164 -4.45 6.19 9.19
C ILE A 164 -3.06 5.91 8.57
N THR A 165 -3.05 5.04 7.58
CA THR A 165 -1.84 4.71 6.81
C THR A 165 -1.79 5.56 5.54
N SER A 166 -2.93 5.79 4.89
CA SER A 166 -3.02 6.70 3.75
C SER A 166 -4.43 7.26 3.56
N VAL A 167 -4.50 8.45 2.97
CA VAL A 167 -5.73 9.06 2.44
C VAL A 167 -5.45 9.44 1.00
N LEU A 168 -6.11 8.77 0.07
CA LEU A 168 -5.89 8.90 -1.37
C LEU A 168 -7.06 9.61 -2.01
N LYS A 169 -6.82 10.70 -2.74
CA LYS A 169 -7.87 11.37 -3.52
C LYS A 169 -8.19 10.55 -4.77
N LEU A 170 -9.45 10.16 -4.90
CA LEU A 170 -9.98 9.46 -6.06
C LEU A 170 -10.24 10.45 -7.18
N TYR A 171 -9.42 10.38 -8.23
CA TYR A 171 -9.68 11.13 -9.45
C TYR A 171 -10.59 10.30 -10.35
N SER A 172 -11.87 10.62 -10.35
CA SER A 172 -12.75 10.16 -11.43
C SER A 172 -12.29 10.83 -12.73
N THR A 173 -11.69 10.07 -13.65
CA THR A 173 -11.48 10.47 -15.05
C THR A 173 -12.82 10.46 -15.78
N ASN A 174 -13.75 11.30 -15.36
CA ASN A 174 -14.95 11.59 -16.12
C ASN A 174 -15.20 13.09 -16.21
N LYS A 175 -14.28 13.77 -16.90
CA LYS A 175 -14.47 15.13 -17.41
C LYS A 175 -15.21 15.15 -18.76
N ASN A 176 -16.18 14.25 -18.98
CA ASN A 176 -17.01 14.26 -20.19
C ASN A 176 -18.42 13.73 -19.90
N ALA A 177 -19.18 14.42 -19.03
CA ALA A 177 -20.62 14.31 -19.02
C ALA A 177 -21.22 15.51 -19.75
N SER A 178 -21.43 15.31 -21.06
CA SER A 178 -22.44 15.93 -21.93
C SER A 178 -22.71 17.43 -21.79
N LYS A 179 -22.23 18.21 -22.78
CA LYS A 179 -22.97 19.38 -23.25
C LYS A 179 -24.36 18.91 -23.68
N ILE A 180 -25.38 19.12 -22.86
CA ILE A 180 -26.74 19.23 -23.37
C ILE A 180 -27.01 20.72 -23.55
N GLN A 181 -26.74 21.18 -24.76
CA GLN A 181 -27.27 22.41 -25.30
C GLN A 181 -28.68 22.08 -25.81
N ILE A 182 -29.71 22.53 -25.11
CA ILE A 182 -31.06 22.58 -25.67
C ILE A 182 -31.29 24.02 -26.09
N GLY A 183 -31.53 24.20 -27.40
CA GLY A 183 -32.01 25.45 -27.97
C GLY A 183 -33.46 25.72 -27.62
#